data_AF-F4KPQ5-F1
#
_entry.id   AF-F4KPQ5-F1
#
_cell.length_a   1.000
_cell.length_b   1.000
_cell.length_c   1.000
_cell.angle_alpha   90.00
_cell.angle_beta   90.00
_cell.angle_gamma   90.00
#
_symmetry.space_group_name_H-M   'P 1'
#
loop_
_entity.id
_entity.type
_entity.pdbx_description
1 polymer ?
#
loop_
_entity_poly.entity_id
_entity_poly.type
_entity_poly.pdbx_seq_one_letter_code
_entity_poly.pdbx_strand_id
1 'polypeptide(L)'
;MAESLWRFTNDHGQPYLIGLFHGDKDGHLVVHCNSRVVLIDFNVQDTKAYSFFIEEELCEVKLDRQDEGFAYSCEINLEVDTPKNRWRKSRVADEKINYQQAWWIAGGVFLLIFLFSIFLKSSFFPRI
;
A
#
# COMPACT_ATOMS: atom_id res chain seq x y z
N MET A 1 -8.11 27.02 15.53
CA MET A 1 -8.58 25.64 15.62
C MET A 1 -8.39 25.07 14.24
N ALA A 2 -7.65 23.98 14.13
CA ALA A 2 -7.46 23.27 12.88
C ALA A 2 -8.24 21.95 12.91
N GLU A 3 -8.96 21.68 11.84
CA GLU A 3 -9.66 20.42 11.62
C GLU A 3 -9.18 19.83 10.31
N SER A 4 -8.98 18.50 10.28
CA SER A 4 -8.63 17.77 9.07
C SER A 4 -9.44 16.49 8.98
N LEU A 5 -9.81 16.12 7.76
CA LEU A 5 -10.72 15.02 7.49
C LEU A 5 -10.21 14.19 6.33
N TRP A 6 -10.08 12.88 6.52
CA TRP A 6 -9.66 11.94 5.50
C TRP A 6 -10.68 10.80 5.40
N ARG A 7 -10.93 10.36 4.17
CA ARG A 7 -11.77 9.20 3.88
C ARG A 7 -10.91 8.06 3.37
N PHE A 8 -11.01 6.92 4.04
CA PHE A 8 -10.45 5.65 3.59
C PHE A 8 -11.59 4.72 3.21
N THR A 9 -11.37 3.82 2.26
CA THR A 9 -12.34 2.80 1.87
C THR A 9 -11.65 1.45 1.96
N ASN A 10 -12.25 0.50 2.67
CA ASN A 10 -11.69 -0.85 2.75
C ASN A 10 -11.96 -1.65 1.48
N ASP A 11 -11.43 -2.86 1.42
CA ASP A 11 -11.53 -3.76 0.25
C ASP A 11 -12.99 -4.20 -0.03
N HIS A 12 -13.87 -4.05 0.97
CA HIS A 12 -15.31 -4.32 0.86
C HIS A 12 -16.14 -3.10 0.45
N GLY A 13 -15.51 -1.96 0.19
CA GLY A 13 -16.19 -0.72 -0.19
C GLY A 13 -16.79 0.07 0.98
N GLN A 14 -16.52 -0.33 2.24
CA GLN A 14 -16.98 0.40 3.42
C GLN A 14 -16.09 1.62 3.67
N PRO A 15 -16.68 2.82 3.81
CA PRO A 15 -15.93 4.03 4.09
C PRO A 15 -15.62 4.17 5.59
N TYR A 16 -14.42 4.63 5.88
CA TYR A 16 -13.96 5.08 7.18
C TYR A 16 -13.60 6.56 7.11
N LEU A 17 -14.21 7.36 7.97
CA LEU A 17 -14.00 8.80 8.06
C LEU A 17 -13.14 9.11 9.27
N ILE A 18 -11.90 9.51 9.02
CA ILE A 18 -10.93 9.87 10.05
C ILE A 18 -10.94 11.40 10.15
N GLY A 19 -11.28 11.91 11.32
CA GLY A 19 -11.17 13.33 11.62
C GLY A 19 -10.16 13.59 12.71
N LEU A 20 -9.45 14.70 12.58
CA LEU A 20 -8.52 15.22 13.55
C LEU A 20 -8.97 16.63 13.92
N PHE A 21 -9.07 16.87 15.22
CA PHE A 21 -9.21 18.20 15.80
C PHE A 21 -7.93 18.54 16.55
N HIS A 22 -7.38 19.72 16.29
CA HIS A 22 -6.22 20.22 17.01
C HIS A 22 -6.44 21.68 17.45
N GLY A 23 -6.32 21.90 18.75
CA GLY A 23 -6.46 23.23 19.36
C GLY A 23 -5.20 24.08 19.22
N ASP A 24 -5.25 25.17 18.45
CA ASP A 24 -4.08 26.01 18.16
C ASP A 24 -3.41 26.64 19.40
N LYS A 25 -4.16 26.85 20.48
CA LYS A 25 -3.68 27.54 21.69
C LYS A 25 -3.20 26.60 22.78
N ASP A 26 -3.93 25.51 22.99
CA ASP A 26 -3.74 24.54 24.08
C ASP A 26 -3.11 23.22 23.61
N GLY A 27 -2.94 23.05 22.29
CA GLY A 27 -2.39 21.84 21.67
C GLY A 27 -3.24 20.60 21.94
N HIS A 28 -4.52 20.75 22.25
CA HIS A 28 -5.38 19.61 22.54
C HIS A 28 -5.72 18.89 21.23
N LEU A 29 -5.42 17.60 21.17
CA LEU A 29 -5.57 16.76 19.99
C LEU A 29 -6.64 15.69 20.25
N VAL A 30 -7.57 15.57 19.30
CA VAL A 30 -8.54 14.46 19.25
C VAL A 30 -8.53 13.89 17.85
N VAL A 31 -8.36 12.57 17.74
CA VAL A 31 -8.58 11.83 16.50
C VAL A 31 -9.79 10.92 16.67
N HIS A 32 -10.68 10.93 15.69
CA HIS A 32 -11.85 10.08 15.65
C HIS A 32 -11.95 9.33 14.33
N CYS A 33 -12.54 8.14 14.37
CA CYS A 33 -12.90 7.35 13.19
C CYS A 33 -14.41 7.07 13.24
N ASN A 34 -15.15 7.46 12.21
CA ASN A 34 -16.62 7.32 12.15
C ASN A 34 -17.33 7.81 13.43
N SER A 35 -16.97 9.03 13.86
CA SER A 35 -17.48 9.69 15.08
C SER A 35 -17.13 9.00 16.41
N ARG A 36 -16.33 7.92 16.41
CA ARG A 36 -15.76 7.32 17.62
C ARG A 36 -14.36 7.87 17.85
N VAL A 37 -14.11 8.41 19.04
CA VAL A 37 -12.75 8.83 19.44
C VAL A 37 -11.84 7.61 19.50
N VAL A 38 -10.71 7.69 18.78
CA VAL A 38 -9.68 6.64 18.75
C VAL A 38 -8.39 7.07 19.46
N LEU A 39 -8.16 8.37 19.56
CA LEU A 39 -6.98 8.94 20.21
C LEU A 39 -7.28 10.31 20.79
N ILE A 40 -6.74 10.57 21.97
CA ILE A 40 -6.70 11.90 22.60
C ILE A 40 -5.28 12.11 23.10
N ASP A 41 -4.74 13.30 22.87
CA ASP A 41 -3.50 13.75 23.51
C ASP A 41 -3.62 15.24 23.84
N PHE A 42 -2.94 15.67 24.90
CA PHE A 42 -3.00 17.05 25.38
C PHE A 42 -1.65 17.72 25.18
N ASN A 43 -1.69 19.03 24.91
CA ASN A 43 -0.49 19.87 24.83
C ASN A 43 0.51 19.44 23.74
N VAL A 44 0.00 19.03 22.57
CA VAL A 44 0.79 18.67 21.39
C VAL A 44 1.29 19.93 20.70
N GLN A 45 2.48 20.41 21.08
CA GLN A 45 3.05 21.65 20.55
C GLN A 45 4.13 21.44 19.47
N ASP A 46 4.58 20.21 19.28
CA ASP A 46 5.66 19.84 18.36
C ASP A 46 5.22 18.72 17.39
N THR A 47 6.08 18.45 16.40
CA THR A 47 5.88 17.34 15.46
C THR A 47 5.67 16.02 16.19
N LYS A 48 4.60 15.32 15.85
CA LYS A 48 4.25 14.04 16.48
C LYS A 48 3.49 13.15 15.53
N ALA A 49 3.74 11.86 15.63
CA ALA A 49 3.03 10.84 14.88
C ALA A 49 2.31 9.90 15.84
N TYR A 50 1.13 9.47 15.43
CA TYR A 50 0.32 8.51 16.15
C TYR A 50 -0.11 7.41 15.20
N SER A 51 -0.31 6.21 15.75
CA SER A 51 -0.78 5.08 14.98
C SER A 51 -1.97 4.43 15.68
N PHE A 52 -2.95 4.02 14.90
CA PHE A 52 -4.09 3.23 15.38
C PHE A 52 -4.55 2.28 14.28
N PHE A 53 -5.23 1.21 14.66
CA PHE A 53 -5.76 0.25 13.70
C PHE A 53 -7.16 0.64 13.23
N ILE A 54 -7.37 0.52 11.92
CA ILE A 54 -8.71 0.41 11.31
C ILE A 54 -8.77 -0.99 10.70
N GLU A 55 -9.57 -1.86 11.30
CA GLU A 55 -9.56 -3.29 10.96
C GLU A 55 -8.13 -3.87 11.06
N GLU A 56 -7.56 -4.34 9.95
CA GLU A 56 -6.20 -4.88 9.85
C GLU A 56 -5.18 -3.87 9.31
N GLU A 57 -5.61 -2.64 9.01
CA GLU A 57 -4.76 -1.57 8.51
C GLU A 57 -4.16 -0.78 9.67
N LEU A 58 -2.84 -0.60 9.67
CA LEU A 58 -2.20 0.35 10.56
C LEU A 58 -2.30 1.74 9.91
N CYS A 59 -3.09 2.60 10.50
CA CYS A 59 -3.21 3.99 10.09
C CYS A 59 -2.27 4.87 10.91
N GLU A 60 -1.55 5.77 10.24
CA GLU A 60 -0.69 6.77 10.86
C GLU A 60 -1.26 8.16 10.63
N VAL A 61 -1.36 8.93 11.70
CA VAL A 61 -1.68 10.36 11.65
C VAL A 61 -0.44 11.12 12.09
N LYS A 62 0.04 12.02 11.23
CA LYS A 62 1.24 12.84 11.47
C LYS A 62 0.83 14.29 11.58
N LEU A 63 1.39 14.95 12.59
CA LEU A 63 1.34 16.37 12.81
C LEU A 63 2.75 16.88 12.60
N ASP A 64 2.98 17.66 11.56
CA ASP A 64 4.29 18.24 11.26
C ASP A 64 4.27 19.71 11.63
N ARG A 65 5.05 20.08 12.65
CA ARG A 65 5.21 21.49 13.06
C ARG A 65 5.94 22.26 11.96
N GLN A 66 5.35 23.38 11.56
CA GLN A 66 5.91 24.34 10.62
C GLN A 66 6.05 25.70 11.29
N ASP A 67 6.69 26.64 10.58
CA ASP A 67 6.89 28.02 11.06
C ASP A 67 5.55 28.68 11.45
N GLU A 68 4.49 28.45 10.67
CA GLU A 68 3.16 29.05 10.86
C GLU A 68 2.06 28.03 11.22
N GLY A 69 2.38 27.02 12.03
CA GLY A 69 1.38 26.09 12.57
C GLY A 69 1.72 24.64 12.31
N PHE A 70 0.76 23.86 11.83
CA PHE A 70 0.93 22.43 11.62
C PHE A 70 0.37 22.00 10.27
N ALA A 71 1.08 21.09 9.60
CA ALA A 71 0.52 20.27 8.56
C ALA A 71 0.06 18.93 9.14
N TYR A 72 -1.02 18.40 8.56
CA TYR A 72 -1.60 17.14 8.99
C TYR A 72 -1.64 16.18 7.82
N SER A 73 -1.22 14.94 8.07
CA SER A 73 -1.39 13.84 7.12
C SER A 73 -1.93 12.61 7.82
N CYS A 74 -2.62 11.79 7.04
CA CYS A 74 -3.14 10.53 7.48
C CYS A 74 -2.93 9.51 6.36
N GLU A 75 -2.23 8.42 6.67
CA GLU A 75 -1.77 7.45 5.69
C GLU A 75 -1.90 6.03 6.25
N ILE A 76 -2.08 5.04 5.37
CA ILE A 76 -1.98 3.63 5.76
C ILE A 76 -0.52 3.22 5.64
N ASN A 77 0.05 2.67 6.71
CA ASN A 77 1.39 2.13 6.68
C ASN A 77 1.39 0.75 5.99
N LEU A 78 1.90 0.72 4.76
CA LEU A 78 2.00 -0.49 3.92
C LEU A 78 3.28 -1.31 4.17
N GLU A 79 4.23 -0.77 4.92
CA GLU A 79 5.54 -1.37 5.13
C GLU A 79 5.56 -2.30 6.34
N VAL A 80 4.88 -1.89 7.41
CA VAL A 80 4.78 -2.63 8.68
C VAL A 80 4.16 -4.00 8.46
N ASP A 81 4.63 -4.99 9.23
CA ASP A 81 4.20 -6.38 9.12
C ASP A 81 2.82 -6.63 9.75
N THR A 82 1.77 -6.15 9.07
CA THR A 82 0.37 -6.46 9.39
C THR A 82 -0.11 -7.69 8.61
N PRO A 83 -1.13 -8.43 9.10
CA PRO A 83 -1.73 -9.53 8.34
C PRO A 83 -2.11 -9.14 6.91
N LYS A 84 -2.72 -7.96 6.73
CA LYS A 84 -3.12 -7.44 5.42
C LYS A 84 -1.92 -7.08 4.54
N ASN A 85 -0.86 -6.49 5.10
CA ASN A 85 0.36 -6.21 4.33
C ASN A 85 1.09 -7.49 3.91
N ARG A 86 1.08 -8.54 4.75
CA ARG A 86 1.59 -9.87 4.35
C ARG A 86 0.81 -10.43 3.16
N TRP A 87 -0.51 -10.34 3.20
CA TRP A 87 -1.36 -10.79 2.11
C TRP A 87 -1.13 -10.00 0.81
N ARG A 88 -0.94 -8.67 0.89
CA ARG A 88 -0.56 -7.84 -0.27
C ARG A 88 0.78 -8.28 -0.86
N LYS A 89 1.80 -8.46 -0.01
CA LYS A 89 3.14 -8.86 -0.44
C LYS A 89 3.14 -10.25 -1.08
N SER A 90 2.36 -11.20 -0.55
CA SER A 90 2.24 -12.54 -1.16
C SER A 90 1.56 -12.48 -2.52
N ARG A 91 0.50 -11.69 -2.70
CA ARG A 91 -0.18 -11.54 -4.00
C ARG A 91 0.75 -11.02 -5.09
N VAL A 92 1.54 -9.99 -4.78
CA VAL A 92 2.53 -9.43 -5.72
C VAL A 92 3.63 -10.45 -6.04
N ALA A 93 4.07 -11.23 -5.04
CA ALA A 93 5.04 -12.30 -5.25
C ALA A 93 4.48 -13.40 -6.17
N ASP A 94 3.23 -13.83 -5.94
CA ASP A 94 2.55 -14.84 -6.75
C ASP A 94 2.38 -14.37 -8.21
N GLU A 95 1.98 -13.11 -8.42
CA GLU A 95 1.87 -12.52 -9.76
C GLU A 95 3.21 -12.49 -10.49
N LYS A 96 4.29 -12.13 -9.78
CA LYS A 96 5.65 -12.15 -10.35
C LYS A 96 6.09 -13.55 -10.72
N ILE A 97 5.80 -14.54 -9.87
CA ILE A 97 6.10 -15.97 -10.15
C ILE A 97 5.32 -16.43 -11.38
N ASN A 98 4.02 -16.12 -11.46
CA ASN A 98 3.17 -16.49 -12.60
C ASN A 98 3.69 -15.85 -13.91
N TYR A 99 4.06 -14.57 -13.86
CA TYR A 99 4.61 -13.87 -15.02
C TYR A 99 5.94 -14.49 -15.48
N GLN A 100 6.84 -14.82 -14.53
CA GLN A 100 8.09 -15.52 -14.85
C GLN A 100 7.82 -16.89 -15.49
N GLN A 101 6.91 -17.68 -14.93
CA GLN A 101 6.52 -18.97 -15.52
C GLN A 101 5.98 -18.82 -16.94
N ALA A 102 5.15 -17.80 -17.20
CA ALA A 102 4.65 -17.52 -18.55
C ALA A 102 5.78 -17.23 -19.55
N TRP A 103 6.80 -16.46 -19.15
CA TRP A 103 7.99 -16.21 -19.99
C TRP A 103 8.80 -17.48 -20.26
N TRP A 104 8.98 -18.34 -19.26
CA TRP A 104 9.66 -19.62 -19.44
C TRP A 104 8.92 -20.51 -20.45
N ILE A 105 7.59 -20.58 -20.35
CA ILE A 105 6.76 -21.33 -21.31
C ILE A 105 6.89 -20.74 -22.72
N ALA A 106 6.75 -19.42 -22.86
CA ALA A 106 6.85 -18.75 -24.15
C ALA A 106 8.23 -18.96 -24.80
N GLY A 107 9.32 -18.83 -24.03
CA GLY A 107 10.67 -19.11 -24.47
C GLY A 107 10.88 -20.58 -24.89
N GLY A 108 10.33 -21.53 -24.13
CA GLY A 108 10.37 -22.95 -24.45
C GLY A 108 9.64 -23.28 -25.76
N VAL A 109 8.44 -22.74 -25.96
CA VAL A 109 7.67 -22.91 -27.21
C VAL A 109 8.43 -22.32 -28.40
N PHE A 110 8.99 -21.11 -28.24
CA PHE A 110 9.80 -20.49 -29.28
C PHE A 110 11.01 -21.34 -29.67
N LEU A 111 11.72 -21.89 -28.68
CA LEU A 111 12.88 -22.75 -28.91
C LEU A 111 12.51 -24.06 -29.62
N LEU A 112 11.38 -24.68 -29.27
CA LEU A 112 10.88 -25.87 -29.96
C LEU A 112 10.55 -25.59 -31.43
N ILE A 113 9.86 -24.48 -31.73
CA ILE A 113 9.55 -24.06 -33.10
C ILE A 113 10.85 -23.80 -33.88
N PHE A 114 11.83 -23.14 -33.25
CA PHE A 114 13.13 -22.86 -33.86
C PHE A 114 13.88 -24.15 -34.21
N LEU A 115 14.00 -25.09 -33.27
CA LEU A 115 14.65 -26.39 -33.50
C LEU A 115 13.92 -27.21 -34.57
N PHE A 116 12.59 -27.21 -34.55
CA PHE A 116 11.78 -27.88 -35.57
C PHE A 116 12.02 -27.30 -36.97
N SER A 117 12.17 -25.97 -37.07
CA SER A 117 12.49 -25.31 -38.35
C SER A 117 13.87 -25.71 -38.89
N ILE A 118 14.86 -25.88 -38.02
CA ILE A 118 16.21 -26.35 -38.38
C ILE A 118 16.15 -27.82 -38.84
N PHE A 119 15.44 -28.66 -38.10
CA PHE A 119 15.24 -30.07 -38.44
C PHE A 119 14.58 -30.22 -39.82
N LEU A 120 13.51 -29.47 -40.09
CA LEU A 120 12.85 -29.46 -41.40
C LEU A 120 13.82 -29.09 -42.52
N LYS A 121 14.61 -28.02 -42.36
CA LYS A 121 15.63 -27.64 -43.36
C LYS A 121 16.67 -28.74 -43.58
N SER A 122 17.15 -29.37 -42.51
CA SER A 122 18.14 -30.45 -42.59
C SER A 122 17.59 -31.70 -43.28
N SER A 123 16.30 -32.01 -43.11
CA SER A 123 15.66 -33.17 -43.74
C SER A 123 15.36 -32.96 -45.23
N PHE A 124 15.09 -31.72 -45.65
CA PHE A 124 14.68 -31.39 -47.02
C PHE A 124 15.85 -31.05 -47.95
N PHE A 125 17.00 -30.62 -47.40
CA PHE A 125 18.26 -30.44 -48.14
C PHE A 125 19.32 -31.41 -47.62
N PRO A 126 19.26 -32.71 -48.00
CA PRO A 126 20.38 -33.60 -47.75
C PRO A 126 21.60 -33.08 -48.54
N ARG A 127 22.73 -32.90 -47.86
CA ARG A 127 24.01 -32.57 -48.51
C ARG A 127 24.35 -33.67 -49.53
N ILE A 128 24.44 -33.28 -50.81
CA ILE A 128 25.12 -34.04 -51.87
C ILE A 128 26.61 -34.08 -51.57
#